data_AF-A0A1I2ERK6-F1
#
_entry.id   AF-A0A1I2ERK6-F1
#
_cell.length_a   1.000
_cell.length_b   1.000
_cell.length_c   1.000
_cell.angle_alpha   90.00
_cell.angle_beta   90.00
_cell.angle_gamma   90.00
#
_symmetry.space_group_name_H-M   'P 1'
#
loop_
_entity.id
_entity.type
_entity.pdbx_description
1 polymer ?
#
loop_
_entity_poly.entity_id
_entity_poly.type
_entity_poly.pdbx_seq_one_letter_code
_entity_poly.pdbx_strand_id
1 'polypeptide(L)'
;MAQYKCIICGAVETLDHTVPDSCSACGSPVLDLTRAQAIAAKNDAFRRSLFTGQTQGVPTGHVFMTRGIAAESAAFRCYALRAVALQTTFTEDDDPHAEHDFGAVTIEGQTVWWKIDLYDQSLTYGTDDPLDDIKTSRVLTLLFPSEY
;
A
#
# COMPACT_ATOMS: atom_id res chain seq x y z
N MET A 1 23.63 -3.03 2.77
CA MET A 1 23.31 -2.09 1.69
C MET A 1 21.82 -1.96 1.46
N ALA A 2 21.33 -0.73 1.47
CA ALA A 2 20.00 -0.31 1.05
C ALA A 2 20.04 0.21 -0.40
N GLN A 3 18.92 0.09 -1.10
CA GLN A 3 18.74 0.59 -2.46
C GLN A 3 17.92 1.88 -2.45
N TYR A 4 18.37 2.87 -3.21
CA TYR A 4 17.70 4.17 -3.34
C TYR A 4 17.36 4.43 -4.80
N LYS A 5 16.10 4.79 -5.10
CA LYS A 5 15.64 5.15 -6.45
C LYS A 5 15.32 6.64 -6.52
N CYS A 6 15.83 7.33 -7.52
CA CYS A 6 15.42 8.69 -7.81
C CYS A 6 13.99 8.72 -8.35
N ILE A 7 13.15 9.58 -7.77
CA ILE A 7 11.74 9.70 -8.17
C ILE A 7 11.53 10.41 -9.52
N ILE A 8 12.58 11.07 -10.06
CA ILE A 8 12.50 11.82 -11.33
C ILE A 8 13.21 11.10 -12.47
N CYS A 9 14.49 10.75 -12.30
CA CYS A 9 15.27 10.14 -13.38
C CYS A 9 15.32 8.60 -13.33
N GLY A 10 14.77 7.98 -12.28
CA GLY A 10 14.73 6.52 -12.13
C GLY A 10 16.09 5.87 -11.83
N ALA A 11 17.17 6.64 -11.66
CA ALA A 11 18.48 6.11 -11.30
C ALA A 11 18.42 5.37 -9.96
N VAL A 12 19.06 4.21 -9.88
CA VAL A 12 19.12 3.38 -8.67
C VAL A 12 20.55 3.29 -8.17
N GLU A 13 20.74 3.55 -6.88
CA GLU A 13 22.02 3.51 -6.19
C GLU A 13 21.96 2.54 -5.02
N THR A 14 23.05 1.84 -4.71
CA THR A 14 23.15 0.91 -3.59
C THR A 14 24.21 1.44 -2.61
N LEU A 15 23.80 1.73 -1.37
CA LEU A 15 24.66 2.33 -0.35
C LEU A 15 24.57 1.54 0.96
N ASP A 16 25.65 1.49 1.72
CA ASP A 16 25.69 0.66 2.93
C ASP A 16 25.04 1.29 4.17
N HIS A 17 25.31 2.58 4.45
CA HIS A 17 24.92 3.20 5.73
C HIS A 17 24.52 4.68 5.64
N THR A 18 24.61 5.31 4.47
CA THR A 18 24.28 6.72 4.28
C THR A 18 22.99 6.85 3.46
N VAL A 19 21.97 7.46 4.05
CA VAL A 19 20.79 7.91 3.32
C VAL A 19 21.21 9.08 2.42
N PRO A 20 21.06 8.98 1.09
CA PRO A 20 21.38 10.10 0.22
C PRO A 20 20.36 11.22 0.41
N ASP A 21 20.82 12.46 0.59
CA ASP A 21 19.93 13.63 0.63
C ASP A 21 19.26 13.89 -0.74
N SER A 22 19.93 13.49 -1.83
CA SER A 22 19.44 13.64 -3.19
C SER A 22 20.13 12.67 -4.16
N CYS A 23 19.53 12.47 -5.32
CA CYS A 23 20.05 11.65 -6.40
C CYS A 23 21.36 12.23 -6.96
N SER A 24 22.40 11.40 -7.08
CA SER A 24 23.70 11.84 -7.59
C SER A 24 23.67 12.32 -9.05
N ALA A 25 22.69 11.85 -9.84
CA ALA A 25 22.57 12.17 -11.27
C ALA A 25 21.82 13.47 -11.57
N CYS A 26 20.83 13.84 -10.75
CA CYS A 26 19.93 14.97 -11.05
C CYS A 26 19.56 15.85 -9.85
N GLY A 27 20.03 15.54 -8.65
CA GLY A 27 19.77 16.31 -7.43
C GLY A 27 18.33 16.24 -6.91
N SER A 28 17.48 15.38 -7.49
CA SER A 28 16.10 15.19 -7.04
C SER A 28 16.01 14.26 -5.82
N PRO A 29 14.89 14.26 -5.08
CA PRO A 29 14.68 13.35 -3.96
C PRO A 29 14.80 11.87 -4.35
N VAL A 30 15.22 11.06 -3.38
CA VAL A 30 15.38 9.61 -3.52
C VAL A 30 14.39 8.89 -2.59
N LEU A 31 13.87 7.77 -3.08
CA LEU A 31 13.06 6.82 -2.34
C LEU A 31 13.97 5.69 -1.83
N ASP A 32 13.85 5.34 -0.55
CA ASP A 32 14.46 4.12 0.00
C ASP A 32 13.65 2.88 -0.44
N LEU A 33 14.10 2.21 -1.50
CA LEU A 33 13.44 1.02 -2.04
C LEU A 33 13.46 -0.14 -1.06
N THR A 34 14.51 -0.28 -0.25
CA THR A 34 14.61 -1.38 0.72
C THR A 34 13.57 -1.22 1.81
N ARG A 35 13.39 0.00 2.31
CA ARG A 35 12.31 0.33 3.25
C ARG A 35 10.94 0.16 2.60
N ALA A 36 10.73 0.71 1.41
CA ALA A 36 9.46 0.61 0.69
C ALA A 36 9.04 -0.85 0.46
N GLN A 37 9.95 -1.71 0.01
CA GLN A 37 9.69 -3.15 -0.17
C GLN A 37 9.31 -3.87 1.13
N ALA A 38 9.89 -3.46 2.27
CA ALA A 38 9.52 -4.01 3.57
C ALA A 38 8.10 -3.57 3.99
N ILE A 39 7.71 -2.34 3.67
CA ILE A 39 6.35 -1.83 3.89
C ILE A 39 5.37 -2.57 2.96
N ALA A 40 5.71 -2.71 1.68
CA ALA A 40 4.96 -3.48 0.69
C ALA A 40 4.70 -4.91 1.13
N ALA A 41 5.71 -5.60 1.67
CA ALA A 41 5.54 -6.97 2.17
C ALA A 41 4.49 -7.05 3.30
N LYS A 42 4.41 -6.05 4.18
CA LYS A 42 3.40 -5.99 5.25
C LYS A 42 2.02 -5.61 4.73
N ASN A 43 1.95 -4.67 3.78
CA ASN A 43 0.71 -4.28 3.12
C ASN A 43 0.12 -5.47 2.34
N ASP A 44 0.96 -6.20 1.61
CA ASP A 44 0.62 -7.46 0.96
C ASP A 44 0.11 -8.52 1.93
N ALA A 45 0.81 -8.72 3.06
CA ALA A 45 0.39 -9.68 4.07
C ALA A 45 -1.01 -9.33 4.60
N PHE A 46 -1.25 -8.04 4.88
CA PHE A 46 -2.56 -7.54 5.30
C PHE A 46 -3.63 -7.76 4.22
N ARG A 47 -3.38 -7.38 2.96
CA ARG A 47 -4.34 -7.60 1.85
C ARG A 47 -4.66 -9.07 1.64
N ARG A 48 -3.65 -9.94 1.60
CA ARG A 48 -3.83 -11.38 1.38
C ARG A 48 -4.63 -12.03 2.51
N SER A 49 -4.45 -11.57 3.75
CA SER A 49 -5.17 -12.09 4.92
C SER A 49 -6.69 -12.01 4.77
N LEU A 50 -7.20 -11.02 4.01
CA LEU A 50 -8.63 -10.81 3.78
C LEU A 50 -9.29 -11.97 3.04
N PHE A 51 -8.50 -12.70 2.24
CA PHE A 51 -8.96 -13.86 1.50
C PHE A 51 -8.56 -15.18 2.16
N THR A 52 -7.36 -15.27 2.73
CA THR A 52 -6.84 -16.51 3.30
C THR A 52 -7.33 -16.78 4.72
N GLY A 53 -7.79 -15.76 5.45
CA GLY A 53 -8.12 -15.85 6.86
C GLY A 53 -6.89 -16.07 7.77
N GLN A 54 -5.69 -15.91 7.23
CA GLN A 54 -4.45 -16.02 8.02
C GLN A 54 -4.39 -14.87 9.03
N THR A 55 -4.10 -15.18 10.29
CA THR A 55 -3.94 -14.18 11.37
C THR A 55 -2.52 -14.13 11.93
N GLN A 56 -1.75 -15.20 11.77
CA GLN A 56 -0.37 -15.26 12.25
C GLN A 56 0.58 -14.50 11.32
N GLY A 57 1.32 -13.55 11.89
CA GLY A 57 2.28 -12.72 11.15
C GLY A 57 1.63 -11.67 10.25
N VAL A 58 0.33 -11.41 10.42
CA VAL A 58 -0.41 -10.39 9.69
C VAL A 58 -0.48 -9.14 10.56
N PRO A 59 -0.11 -7.96 10.03
CA PRO A 59 -0.24 -6.71 10.76
C PRO A 59 -1.69 -6.40 11.14
N THR A 60 -1.89 -5.69 12.24
CA THR A 60 -3.23 -5.28 12.68
C THR A 60 -3.79 -4.22 11.73
N GLY A 61 -5.11 -4.27 11.49
CA GLY A 61 -5.75 -3.29 10.63
C GLY A 61 -7.26 -3.40 10.54
N HIS A 62 -7.82 -2.48 9.77
CA HIS A 62 -9.24 -2.31 9.54
C HIS A 62 -9.52 -2.22 8.05
N VAL A 63 -10.69 -2.72 7.64
CA VAL A 63 -11.18 -2.61 6.27
C VAL A 63 -12.43 -1.75 6.27
N PHE A 64 -12.41 -0.69 5.48
CA PHE A 64 -13.53 0.21 5.27
C PHE A 64 -13.96 0.20 3.81
N MET A 65 -15.23 0.53 3.60
CA MET A 65 -15.83 0.72 2.29
C MET A 65 -16.57 2.04 2.33
N THR A 66 -16.40 2.85 1.28
CA THR A 66 -17.22 4.05 1.09
C THR A 66 -18.69 3.68 0.89
N ARG A 67 -19.56 4.70 0.96
CA ARG A 67 -21.01 4.50 0.82
C ARG A 67 -21.37 3.87 -0.52
N GLY A 68 -20.69 4.23 -1.61
CA GLY A 68 -20.90 3.63 -2.93
C GLY A 68 -20.63 2.13 -2.92
N ILE A 69 -19.43 1.72 -2.48
CA ILE A 69 -19.05 0.31 -2.41
C ILE A 69 -19.94 -0.47 -1.42
N ALA A 70 -20.32 0.13 -0.30
CA ALA A 70 -21.20 -0.50 0.69
C ALA A 70 -22.62 -0.74 0.14
N ALA A 71 -23.11 0.10 -0.77
CA ALA A 71 -24.42 -0.02 -1.40
C ALA A 71 -24.49 -1.13 -2.47
N GLU A 72 -23.35 -1.59 -2.98
CA GLU A 72 -23.27 -2.67 -3.96
C GLU A 72 -23.70 -4.03 -3.39
N SER A 73 -23.87 -5.03 -4.25
CA SER A 73 -24.26 -6.37 -3.82
C SER A 73 -23.21 -7.05 -2.93
N ALA A 74 -23.64 -8.00 -2.11
CA ALA A 74 -22.70 -8.79 -1.31
C ALA A 74 -21.68 -9.55 -2.19
N ALA A 75 -22.11 -10.03 -3.36
CA ALA A 75 -21.23 -10.68 -4.32
C ALA A 75 -20.17 -9.72 -4.85
N PHE A 76 -20.58 -8.51 -5.26
CA PHE A 76 -19.67 -7.46 -5.72
C PHE A 76 -18.60 -7.14 -4.68
N ARG A 77 -19.00 -6.90 -3.42
CA ARG A 77 -18.06 -6.60 -2.32
C ARG A 77 -17.09 -7.75 -2.06
N CYS A 78 -17.56 -9.00 -2.12
CA CYS A 78 -16.70 -10.18 -2.00
C CYS A 78 -15.70 -10.29 -3.16
N TYR A 79 -16.14 -10.01 -4.40
CA TYR A 79 -15.24 -10.00 -5.56
C TYR A 79 -14.22 -8.88 -5.47
N ALA A 80 -14.61 -7.69 -5.01
CA ALA A 80 -13.70 -6.58 -4.78
C ALA A 80 -12.62 -6.94 -3.75
N LEU A 81 -13.00 -7.42 -2.56
CA LEU A 81 -12.05 -7.87 -1.54
C LEU A 81 -11.10 -8.96 -2.04
N ARG A 82 -11.62 -9.94 -2.78
CA ARG A 82 -10.81 -11.01 -3.38
C ARG A 82 -9.82 -10.45 -4.42
N ALA A 83 -10.24 -9.52 -5.27
CA ALA A 83 -9.37 -8.92 -6.27
C ALA A 83 -8.25 -8.12 -5.61
N VAL A 84 -8.56 -7.31 -4.60
CA VAL A 84 -7.58 -6.56 -3.80
C VAL A 84 -6.59 -7.51 -3.12
N ALA A 85 -7.08 -8.60 -2.53
CA ALA A 85 -6.23 -9.59 -1.85
C ALA A 85 -5.28 -10.34 -2.79
N LEU A 86 -5.65 -10.51 -4.06
CA LEU A 86 -4.90 -11.29 -5.05
C LEU A 86 -4.10 -10.43 -6.04
N GLN A 87 -4.22 -9.10 -5.98
CA GLN A 87 -3.45 -8.21 -6.84
C GLN A 87 -1.96 -8.27 -6.52
N THR A 88 -1.16 -8.67 -7.50
CA THR A 88 0.31 -8.80 -7.45
C THR A 88 1.05 -7.89 -8.42
N THR A 89 0.34 -7.23 -9.32
CA THR A 89 0.92 -6.32 -10.30
C THR A 89 0.65 -4.88 -9.86
N PHE A 90 1.74 -4.14 -9.71
CA PHE A 90 1.79 -2.72 -9.34
C PHE A 90 2.58 -2.00 -10.41
N THR A 91 1.96 -1.00 -11.04
CA THR A 91 2.61 -0.18 -12.07
C THR A 91 3.20 1.07 -11.43
N GLU A 92 4.14 1.74 -12.10
CA GLU A 92 4.72 2.99 -11.59
C GLU A 92 3.67 4.11 -11.45
N ASP A 93 2.61 4.07 -12.26
CA ASP A 93 1.50 5.03 -12.18
C ASP A 93 0.64 4.81 -10.92
N ASP A 94 0.47 3.55 -10.50
CA ASP A 94 -0.35 3.19 -9.33
C ASP A 94 0.45 3.18 -8.02
N ASP A 95 1.76 2.89 -8.10
CA ASP A 95 2.62 2.65 -6.94
C ASP A 95 4.00 3.33 -7.11
N PRO A 96 4.03 4.68 -7.13
CA PRO A 96 5.27 5.45 -7.30
C PRO A 96 6.23 5.26 -6.12
N HIS A 97 5.71 4.87 -4.96
CA HIS A 97 6.46 4.68 -3.72
C HIS A 97 6.89 3.23 -3.47
N ALA A 98 6.49 2.28 -4.33
CA ALA A 98 6.81 0.86 -4.19
C ALA A 98 6.36 0.26 -2.84
N GLU A 99 5.33 0.84 -2.21
CA GLU A 99 4.81 0.43 -0.90
C GLU A 99 3.56 -0.43 -1.01
N HIS A 100 3.03 -0.64 -2.23
CA HIS A 100 1.82 -1.43 -2.48
C HIS A 100 0.63 -0.95 -1.62
N ASP A 101 0.53 0.36 -1.42
CA ASP A 101 -0.47 1.02 -0.58
C ASP A 101 -1.65 1.57 -1.39
N PHE A 102 -1.57 1.57 -2.72
CA PHE A 102 -2.66 1.98 -3.60
C PHE A 102 -2.81 1.01 -4.79
N GLY A 103 -4.04 0.91 -5.31
CA GLY A 103 -4.27 0.21 -6.56
C GLY A 103 -5.71 0.28 -7.05
N ALA A 104 -5.93 -0.25 -8.25
CA ALA A 104 -7.22 -0.32 -8.89
C ALA A 104 -7.54 -1.75 -9.35
N VAL A 105 -8.79 -2.17 -9.16
CA VAL A 105 -9.31 -3.45 -9.65
C VAL A 105 -10.62 -3.23 -10.41
N THR A 106 -10.92 -4.10 -11.38
CA THR A 106 -12.17 -4.01 -12.16
C THR A 106 -13.10 -5.14 -11.77
N ILE A 107 -14.29 -4.80 -11.26
CA ILE A 107 -15.33 -5.73 -10.84
C ILE A 107 -16.60 -5.43 -11.64
N GLU A 108 -17.10 -6.41 -12.40
CA GLU A 108 -18.35 -6.27 -13.19
C GLU A 108 -18.35 -5.03 -14.11
N GLY A 109 -17.17 -4.65 -14.64
CA GLY A 109 -17.00 -3.47 -15.50
C GLY A 109 -16.86 -2.14 -14.76
N GLN A 110 -16.94 -2.15 -13.42
CA GLN A 110 -16.71 -0.98 -12.58
C GLN A 110 -15.27 -0.99 -12.04
N THR A 111 -14.60 0.16 -12.10
CA THR A 111 -13.30 0.35 -11.44
C THR A 111 -13.52 0.63 -9.97
N VAL A 112 -12.85 -0.14 -9.11
CA VAL A 112 -12.78 0.05 -7.67
C VAL A 112 -11.33 0.39 -7.32
N TRP A 113 -11.14 1.55 -6.72
CA TRP A 113 -9.85 1.91 -6.12
C TRP A 113 -9.78 1.34 -4.70
N TRP A 114 -8.56 1.08 -4.28
CA TRP A 114 -8.26 0.77 -2.90
C TRP A 114 -6.99 1.47 -2.46
N LYS A 115 -6.93 1.78 -1.17
CA LYS A 115 -5.73 2.33 -0.54
C LYS A 115 -5.52 1.81 0.87
N ILE A 116 -4.28 1.79 1.35
CA ILE A 116 -3.88 1.47 2.71
C ILE A 116 -3.25 2.69 3.34
N ASP A 117 -3.98 3.32 4.26
CA ASP A 117 -3.43 4.38 5.09
C ASP A 117 -2.82 3.78 6.36
N LEU A 118 -1.65 4.27 6.78
CA LEU A 118 -0.92 3.77 7.95
C LEU A 118 -1.08 4.73 9.13
N TYR A 119 -1.83 4.29 10.15
CA TYR A 119 -2.11 5.09 11.35
C TYR A 119 -1.40 4.56 12.58
N ASP A 120 -1.33 5.40 13.61
CA ASP A 120 -1.11 4.97 14.98
C ASP A 120 -2.25 4.08 15.50
N GLN A 121 -2.06 3.43 16.65
CA GLN A 121 -3.10 2.57 17.25
C GLN A 121 -4.41 3.31 17.57
N SER A 122 -4.36 4.63 17.73
CA SER A 122 -5.56 5.43 18.02
C SER A 122 -6.36 5.82 16.78
N LEU A 123 -5.83 5.53 15.58
CA LEU A 123 -6.38 5.96 14.28
C LEU A 123 -6.54 7.48 14.18
N THR A 124 -5.71 8.25 14.90
CA THR A 124 -5.79 9.72 14.93
C THR A 124 -4.74 10.35 14.02
N TYR A 125 -3.54 9.78 13.98
CA TYR A 125 -2.40 10.30 13.24
C TYR A 125 -1.73 9.21 12.42
N GLY A 126 -0.93 9.62 11.43
CA GLY A 126 -0.03 8.69 10.75
C GLY A 126 0.98 8.06 11.73
N THR A 127 1.36 6.81 11.50
CA THR A 127 2.41 6.16 12.28
C THR A 127 3.78 6.74 11.95
N ASP A 128 4.65 6.88 12.97
CA ASP A 128 6.05 7.27 12.76
C ASP A 128 6.89 6.12 12.16
N ASP A 129 6.51 4.86 12.44
CA ASP A 129 7.22 3.70 11.91
C ASP A 129 6.26 2.66 11.30
N PRO A 130 5.99 2.75 9.99
CA PRO A 130 5.27 1.76 9.18
C PRO A 130 5.65 0.29 9.37
N LEU A 131 6.87 0.01 9.83
CA LEU A 131 7.39 -1.34 10.02
C LEU A 131 7.18 -1.89 11.43
N ASP A 132 6.77 -1.06 12.40
CA ASP A 132 6.40 -1.48 13.75
C ASP A 132 4.93 -1.92 13.77
N ASP A 133 4.67 -3.24 13.69
CA ASP A 133 3.31 -3.81 13.69
C ASP A 133 2.58 -3.63 15.01
N ILE A 134 3.30 -3.31 16.09
CA ILE A 134 2.68 -3.03 17.39
C ILE A 134 2.11 -1.62 17.34
N LYS A 135 2.87 -0.64 16.82
CA LYS A 135 2.43 0.77 16.82
C LYS A 135 1.56 1.15 15.62
N THR A 136 1.64 0.39 14.53
CA THR A 136 0.99 0.72 13.26
C THR A 136 -0.30 -0.07 13.07
N SER A 137 -1.38 0.64 12.76
CA SER A 137 -2.64 0.08 12.29
C SER A 137 -2.83 0.37 10.80
N ARG A 138 -3.08 -0.67 10.01
CA ARG A 138 -3.32 -0.56 8.56
C ARG A 138 -4.79 -0.36 8.26
N VAL A 139 -5.13 0.70 7.53
CA VAL A 139 -6.52 1.02 7.18
C VAL A 139 -6.70 0.84 5.68
N LEU A 140 -7.24 -0.30 5.26
CA LEU A 140 -7.60 -0.54 3.86
C LEU A 140 -8.97 0.09 3.59
N THR A 141 -9.06 0.98 2.61
CA THR A 141 -10.31 1.58 2.16
C THR A 141 -10.58 1.18 0.72
N LEU A 142 -11.78 0.63 0.45
CA LEU A 142 -12.29 0.43 -0.91
C LEU A 142 -13.24 1.56 -1.26
N LEU A 143 -13.11 2.10 -2.47
CA LEU A 143 -13.89 3.23 -2.94
C LEU A 143 -14.04 3.24 -4.46
N PHE A 144 -15.05 3.93 -4.97
CA PHE A 144 -15.10 4.26 -6.39
C PHE A 144 -14.21 5.47 -6.70
N PRO A 145 -13.68 5.59 -7.93
CA PRO A 145 -12.91 6.77 -8.35
C PRO A 145 -13.64 8.11 -8.15
N SER A 146 -14.97 8.12 -8.25
CA SER A 146 -15.78 9.32 -8.01
C SER A 146 -15.93 9.71 -6.53
N GLU A 147 -15.42 8.89 -5.62
CA GLU A 147 -15.47 9.11 -4.16
C GLU A 147 -14.08 9.46 -3.58
N TYR A 148 -13.06 9.57 -4.43
CA TYR A 148 -11.72 10.05 -4.09
C TYR A 148 -11.60 11.54 -4.38
#